data_AF-U5N8Y2-F1
#
_entry.id   AF-U5N8Y2-F1
#
_cell.length_a   1.000
_cell.length_b   1.000
_cell.length_c   1.000
_cell.angle_alpha   90.00
_cell.angle_beta   90.00
_cell.angle_gamma   90.00
#
_symmetry.space_group_name_H-M   'P 1'
#
loop_
_entity.id
_entity.type
_entity.pdbx_description
1 polymer ?
#
loop_
_entity_poly.entity_id
_entity_poly.type
_entity_poly.pdbx_seq_one_letter_code
_entity_poly.pdbx_strand_id
1 'polypeptide(L)' 'MRLFGLFFLIVGVVVTMAAVTIGMPFTGVYLLGFIGTGGREAGKELLMFLPATLGCFGVGFALIKIGLSMRRR' A
#
# COMPACT_ATOMS: atom_id res chain seq x y z
N MET A 1 24.66 12.72 -0.96
CA MET A 1 23.20 12.46 -1.03
C MET A 1 22.76 11.09 -0.50
N ARG A 2 23.69 10.19 -0.09
CA ARG A 2 23.37 8.83 0.36
C ARG A 2 22.44 8.73 1.57
N LEU A 3 22.55 9.66 2.53
CA LEU A 3 21.69 9.72 3.72
C LEU A 3 20.21 10.02 3.39
N PHE A 4 19.96 10.98 2.49
CA PHE A 4 18.60 11.27 2.02
C PHE A 4 18.00 10.07 1.26
N GLY A 5 18.78 9.41 0.39
CA GLY A 5 18.33 8.20 -0.28
C GLY A 5 17.99 7.06 0.68
N LEU A 6 18.76 6.90 1.77
CA LEU A 6 18.47 5.93 2.83
C LEU A 6 17.17 6.26 3.57
N PHE A 7 16.93 7.53 3.89
CA PHE A 7 15.70 7.98 4.53
C PHE A 7 14.46 7.64 3.70
N PHE A 8 14.46 7.97 2.40
CA PHE A 8 13.37 7.64 1.48
C PHE A 8 13.14 6.14 1.35
N LEU A 9 14.20 5.35 1.38
CA LEU A 9 14.14 3.89 1.39
C LEU A 9 13.47 3.36 2.65
N ILE A 10 13.89 3.82 3.84
CA ILE A 10 13.31 3.38 5.11
C ILE A 10 11.83 3.76 5.17
N VAL A 11 11.50 5.01 4.88
CA VAL A 11 10.10 5.48 4.89
C VAL A 11 9.27 4.70 3.86
N GLY A 12 9.78 4.52 2.65
CA GLY A 12 9.08 3.76 1.62
C GLY A 12 8.83 2.31 2.01
N VAL A 13 9.83 1.63 2.59
CA VAL A 13 9.69 0.25 3.08
C VAL A 13 8.67 0.15 4.21
N VAL A 14 8.70 1.06 5.19
CA VAL A 14 7.73 1.08 6.30
C VAL A 14 6.31 1.27 5.79
N VAL A 15 6.10 2.22 4.87
CA VAL A 15 4.79 2.50 4.28
C VAL A 15 4.30 1.30 3.44
N THR A 16 5.16 0.70 2.62
CA THR A 16 4.81 -0.51 1.86
C THR A 16 4.49 -1.67 2.78
N MET A 17 5.28 -1.90 3.84
CA MET A 17 5.01 -2.96 4.81
C MET A 17 3.66 -2.75 5.50
N ALA A 18 3.37 -1.54 5.97
CA ALA A 18 2.07 -1.22 6.59
C ALA A 18 0.90 -1.43 5.62
N ALA A 19 1.05 -1.04 4.35
CA ALA A 19 0.03 -1.27 3.32
C ALA A 19 -0.21 -2.77 3.07
N VAL A 20 0.85 -3.59 3.11
CA VAL A 20 0.76 -5.04 2.90
C VAL A 20 0.20 -5.77 4.12
N THR A 21 0.70 -5.49 5.34
CA THR A 21 0.27 -6.22 6.55
C THR A 21 -1.10 -5.81 7.05
N ILE A 22 -1.52 -4.56 6.81
CA ILE A 22 -2.81 -4.06 7.27
C ILE A 22 -3.76 -3.94 6.09
N GLY A 23 -3.39 -3.22 5.04
CA GLY A 23 -4.30 -2.93 3.93
C GLY A 23 -4.74 -4.16 3.14
N MET A 24 -3.82 -5.06 2.77
CA MET A 24 -4.18 -6.24 1.97
C MET A 24 -5.12 -7.22 2.69
N PRO A 25 -4.92 -7.59 3.97
CA PRO A 25 -5.85 -8.46 4.68
C PRO A 25 -7.25 -7.88 4.79
N PHE A 26 -7.39 -6.60 5.15
CA PHE A 26 -8.71 -5.95 5.21
C PHE A 26 -9.38 -5.95 3.85
N THR A 27 -8.63 -5.56 2.82
CA THR A 27 -9.15 -5.56 1.44
C THR A 27 -9.56 -6.96 0.99
N GLY A 28 -8.78 -7.99 1.32
CA GLY A 28 -9.07 -9.39 1.00
C GLY A 28 -10.32 -9.93 1.69
N VAL A 29 -10.51 -9.62 2.98
CA VAL A 29 -11.73 -9.97 3.73
C VAL A 29 -12.96 -9.30 3.11
N TYR A 30 -12.88 -8.01 2.78
CA TYR A 30 -13.97 -7.30 2.12
C TYR A 30 -14.24 -7.82 0.70
N LEU A 31 -13.23 -8.30 -0.01
CA LEU A 31 -13.37 -8.91 -1.34
C LEU A 31 -14.12 -10.24 -1.25
N LEU A 32 -13.77 -11.08 -0.28
CA LEU A 32 -14.48 -12.33 -0.01
C LEU A 32 -15.93 -12.06 0.43
N GLY A 33 -16.14 -11.07 1.31
CA GLY A 33 -17.49 -10.64 1.71
C GLY A 33 -18.29 -10.06 0.54
N PHE A 34 -17.65 -9.33 -0.37
CA PHE A 34 -18.29 -8.79 -1.58
C PHE A 34 -18.77 -9.91 -2.50
N ILE A 35 -17.94 -10.92 -2.73
CA ILE A 35 -18.31 -12.10 -3.52
C ILE A 35 -19.44 -12.87 -2.81
N GLY A 36 -19.34 -13.09 -1.50
CA GLY A 36 -20.31 -13.86 -0.72
C GLY A 36 -21.69 -13.21 -0.61
N THR A 37 -21.75 -11.88 -0.55
CA THR A 37 -23.01 -11.11 -0.38
C THR A 37 -23.59 -10.59 -1.70
N GLY A 38 -22.98 -10.93 -2.85
CA GLY A 38 -23.35 -10.36 -4.15
C GLY A 38 -23.17 -8.84 -4.21
N GLY A 39 -22.25 -8.31 -3.40
CA GLY A 39 -21.88 -6.90 -3.37
C GLY A 39 -22.81 -5.93 -2.64
N ARG A 40 -23.86 -6.42 -1.96
CA ARG A 40 -24.84 -5.54 -1.29
C ARG A 40 -24.32 -4.91 0.00
N GLU A 41 -23.49 -5.61 0.77
CA GLU A 41 -23.06 -5.16 2.10
C GLU A 41 -21.59 -4.73 2.12
N ALA A 42 -20.69 -5.58 1.60
CA ALA A 42 -19.25 -5.32 1.65
C ALA A 42 -18.71 -4.42 0.50
N GLY A 43 -19.55 -4.06 -0.48
CA GLY A 43 -19.10 -3.32 -1.67
C GLY A 43 -18.65 -1.89 -1.42
N LYS A 44 -19.34 -1.18 -0.51
CA LYS A 44 -19.01 0.20 -0.18
C LYS A 44 -17.70 0.31 0.60
N GLU A 45 -17.47 -0.62 1.52
CA GLU A 45 -16.24 -0.70 2.32
C GLU A 45 -15.06 -1.15 1.45
N LEU A 46 -15.26 -2.15 0.59
CA LEU A 46 -14.26 -2.58 -0.38
C LEU A 46 -13.82 -1.44 -1.30
N LEU A 47 -14.77 -0.67 -1.85
CA LEU A 47 -14.49 0.48 -2.71
C LEU A 47 -13.74 1.62 -1.99
N MET A 48 -13.80 1.69 -0.66
CA MET A 48 -13.07 2.67 0.13
C MET A 48 -11.66 2.18 0.50
N PHE A 49 -11.54 0.92 0.95
CA PHE A 49 -10.28 0.36 1.43
C PHE A 49 -9.33 -0.11 0.33
N LEU A 50 -9.86 -0.63 -0.79
CA LEU A 50 -9.04 -1.12 -1.90
C LEU A 50 -8.21 0.01 -2.54
N PRO A 51 -8.78 1.18 -2.93
CA PRO A 51 -7.99 2.26 -3.51
C PRO A 51 -7.01 2.87 -2.51
N ALA A 52 -7.40 2.99 -1.23
CA ALA A 52 -6.52 3.51 -0.18
C ALA A 52 -5.30 2.60 0.01
N THR A 53 -5.51 1.28 0.08
CA THR A 53 -4.44 0.28 0.19
C THR A 53 -3.50 0.31 -1.02
N LEU A 54 -4.06 0.35 -2.24
CA LEU A 54 -3.27 0.46 -3.47
C LEU A 54 -2.49 1.78 -3.54
N GLY A 55 -3.09 2.88 -3.10
CA GLY A 55 -2.45 4.19 -3.01
C GLY A 55 -1.27 4.18 -2.05
N CYS A 56 -1.44 3.67 -0.83
CA CYS A 56 -0.35 3.53 0.14
C CYS A 56 0.78 2.64 -0.39
N PHE A 57 0.44 1.53 -1.03
CA PHE A 57 1.42 0.64 -1.65
C PHE A 57 2.21 1.34 -2.76
N GLY A 58 1.51 2.06 -3.66
CA GLY A 58 2.10 2.81 -4.76
C GLY A 58 3.03 3.94 -4.27
N VAL A 59 2.60 4.69 -3.25
CA VAL A 59 3.43 5.75 -2.64
C VAL A 59 4.67 5.15 -1.98
N GLY A 60 4.54 4.08 -1.20
CA GLY A 60 5.68 3.40 -0.58
C GLY A 60 6.68 2.90 -1.62
N PHE A 61 6.20 2.28 -2.70
CA PHE A 61 7.04 1.80 -3.79
C PHE A 61 7.74 2.93 -4.56
N ALA A 62 7.05 4.06 -4.80
CA ALA A 62 7.63 5.24 -5.41
C ALA A 62 8.76 5.82 -4.56
N LEU A 63 8.57 5.93 -3.25
CA LEU A 63 9.59 6.39 -2.31
C LEU A 63 10.81 5.47 -2.29
N ILE A 64 10.61 4.15 -2.33
CA ILE A 64 11.70 3.17 -2.47
C ILE A 64 12.47 3.39 -3.76
N LYS A 65 11.78 3.53 -4.91
CA LYS A 65 12.43 3.78 -6.20
C LYS A 65 13.22 5.08 -6.21
N ILE A 66 12.68 6.15 -5.65
CA ILE A 66 13.36 7.45 -5.53
C ILE A 66 14.60 7.29 -4.63
N GLY A 67 14.47 6.66 -3.47
CA GLY A 67 15.57 6.41 -2.54
C GLY A 67 16.71 5.59 -3.15
N LEU A 68 16.37 4.54 -3.92
CA LEU A 68 17.35 3.74 -4.67
C LEU A 68 18.05 4.55 -5.76
N SER A 69 17.30 5.36 -6.52
CA SER A 69 17.86 6.21 -7.59
C SER A 69 18.84 7.25 -7.03
N MET A 70 18.49 7.88 -5.91
CA MET A 70 19.34 8.87 -5.22
C MET A 70 20.57 8.27 -4.54
N ARG A 71 20.57 6.96 -4.24
CA ARG A 71 21.71 6.27 -3.62
C ARG A 71 22.71 5.74 -4.65
N ARG A 72 22.25 5.44 -5.87
CA ARG A 72 23.09 4.99 -7.00
C ARG A 72 23.81 6.12 -7.73
N ARG A 73 23.33 7.37 -7.62
CA ARG A 73 24.06 8.59 -8.03
C ARG A 73 24.97 9.09 -6.90
#